data_AF-A0A357MNK0-F1
#
_entry.id   AF-A0A357MNK0-F1
#
_cell.length_a   1.000
_cell.length_b   1.000
_cell.length_c   1.000
_cell.angle_alpha   90.00
_cell.angle_beta   90.00
_cell.angle_gamma   90.00
#
_symmetry.space_group_name_H-M   'P 1'
#
loop_
_entity.id
_entity.type
_entity.pdbx_description
1 polymer ?
#
loop_
_entity_poly.entity_id
_entity_poly.type
_entity_poly.pdbx_seq_one_letter_code
_entity_poly.pdbx_strand_id
1 'polypeptide(L)'
;VAEGNTGGGAGMIAYEFKGGTGTASRAVEVAGESYRLGVLVQANHGSRDCLGISGVPVGREMREDLVHPRETGSIIVVIATDAPLLPHQLDRLARRGSVGIGRNGTSGGHSSGDIFLAFSTANGPDYPWHAPDVMALRMLADTHLDAFYTAAVQATEEAVVNAMIAAETRVAVKPEGRVVRAIDHDRLREILARHNR
;
A
#
# COMPACT_ATOMS: atom_id res chain seq x y z
N VAL A 1 -4.84 -12.91 -3.90
CA VAL A 1 -3.48 -13.00 -3.30
C VAL A 1 -3.67 -13.30 -1.82
N ALA A 2 -2.83 -14.12 -1.18
CA ALA A 2 -2.94 -14.33 0.27
C ALA A 2 -2.35 -13.13 1.04
N GLU A 3 -3.06 -12.64 2.04
CA GLU A 3 -2.74 -11.39 2.78
C GLU A 3 -2.44 -11.66 4.26
N GLY A 4 -2.02 -10.63 4.99
CA GLY A 4 -1.68 -10.69 6.40
C GLY A 4 -0.28 -11.27 6.61
N ASN A 5 -0.18 -12.31 7.43
CA ASN A 5 1.09 -12.87 7.92
C ASN A 5 1.73 -13.84 6.90
N THR A 6 1.87 -13.44 5.64
CA THR A 6 2.32 -14.30 4.55
C THR A 6 3.59 -13.76 3.87
N GLY A 7 4.42 -14.66 3.34
CA GLY A 7 5.64 -14.30 2.61
C GLY A 7 6.55 -13.32 3.37
N GLY A 8 6.97 -12.25 2.69
CA GLY A 8 7.74 -11.17 3.32
C GLY A 8 6.98 -10.40 4.42
N GLY A 9 5.64 -10.42 4.41
CA GLY A 9 4.79 -9.79 5.41
C GLY A 9 4.70 -10.54 6.76
N ALA A 10 5.18 -11.78 6.84
CA ALA A 10 4.96 -12.65 8.00
C ALA A 10 5.34 -12.01 9.35
N GLY A 11 6.49 -11.34 9.42
CA GLY A 11 7.01 -10.70 10.64
C GLY A 11 6.70 -9.21 10.80
N MET A 12 5.93 -8.61 9.88
CA MET A 12 5.82 -7.15 9.79
C MET A 12 4.81 -6.55 10.78
N ILE A 13 5.07 -5.32 11.21
CA ILE A 13 4.29 -4.58 12.22
C ILE A 13 3.94 -3.22 11.63
N ALA A 14 2.64 -2.90 11.51
CA ALA A 14 2.16 -1.65 10.94
C ALA A 14 1.33 -0.90 11.99
N TYR A 15 1.67 0.37 12.24
CA TYR A 15 1.00 1.21 13.25
C TYR A 15 0.90 0.56 14.64
N GLU A 16 1.93 -0.22 14.99
CA GLU A 16 2.02 -1.02 16.22
C GLU A 16 0.94 -2.10 16.37
N PHE A 17 0.21 -2.41 15.30
CA PHE A 17 -0.54 -3.66 15.15
C PHE A 17 0.24 -4.61 14.26
N LYS A 18 -0.23 -5.85 14.17
CA LYS A 18 0.31 -6.77 13.17
C LYS A 18 0.03 -6.20 11.78
N GLY A 19 1.10 -5.98 11.02
CA GLY A 19 1.04 -5.61 9.61
C GLY A 19 1.19 -6.85 8.72
N GLY A 20 1.72 -6.66 7.51
CA GLY A 20 1.99 -7.79 6.63
C GLY A 20 1.84 -7.47 5.15
N THR A 21 1.46 -8.48 4.38
CA THR A 21 1.16 -8.33 2.96
C THR A 21 -0.29 -7.92 2.77
N GLY A 22 -0.54 -6.90 1.95
CA GLY A 22 -1.89 -6.50 1.57
C GLY A 22 -1.97 -6.10 0.11
N THR A 23 -3.16 -6.14 -0.47
CA THR A 23 -3.39 -5.80 -1.86
C THR A 23 -4.75 -5.15 -2.07
N ALA A 24 -4.86 -4.32 -3.11
CA ALA A 24 -6.13 -3.79 -3.60
C ALA A 24 -5.99 -3.45 -5.08
N SER A 25 -7.11 -3.20 -5.76
CA SER A 25 -7.10 -2.80 -7.18
C SER A 25 -8.24 -1.86 -7.52
N ARG A 26 -8.11 -1.17 -8.66
CA ARG A 26 -9.13 -0.29 -9.24
C ARG A 26 -9.20 -0.50 -10.75
N ALA A 27 -10.41 -0.44 -11.28
CA ALA A 27 -10.63 -0.23 -12.70
C ALA A 27 -10.51 1.27 -13.03
N VAL A 28 -9.94 1.60 -14.18
CA VAL A 28 -9.70 2.97 -14.64
C VAL A 28 -10.19 3.09 -16.08
N GLU A 29 -11.23 3.89 -16.30
CA GLU A 29 -11.82 4.13 -17.63
C GLU A 29 -11.29 5.46 -18.20
N VAL A 30 -10.54 5.40 -19.30
CA VAL A 30 -10.02 6.60 -19.99
C VAL A 30 -9.90 6.33 -21.47
N ALA A 31 -10.04 7.37 -22.30
CA ALA A 31 -9.94 7.27 -23.75
C ALA A 31 -10.86 6.19 -24.39
N GLY A 32 -11.97 5.87 -23.73
CA GLY A 32 -12.92 4.83 -24.17
C GLY A 32 -12.46 3.39 -23.90
N GLU A 33 -11.37 3.20 -23.15
CA GLU A 33 -10.79 1.91 -22.79
C GLU A 33 -10.80 1.69 -21.26
N SER A 34 -10.90 0.42 -20.86
CA SER A 34 -10.87 -0.01 -19.46
C SER A 34 -9.51 -0.60 -19.11
N TYR A 35 -8.85 -0.02 -18.11
CA TYR A 35 -7.58 -0.48 -17.58
C TYR A 35 -7.71 -0.93 -16.12
N ARG A 36 -6.74 -1.71 -15.64
CA ARG A 36 -6.65 -2.17 -14.26
C ARG A 36 -5.36 -1.66 -13.63
N LEU A 37 -5.50 -1.09 -12.43
CA LEU A 37 -4.38 -0.77 -11.56
C LEU A 37 -4.48 -1.64 -10.30
N GLY A 38 -3.42 -2.39 -10.01
CA GLY A 38 -3.27 -3.18 -8.80
C GLY A 38 -2.15 -2.63 -7.91
N VAL A 39 -2.32 -2.76 -6.60
CA VAL A 39 -1.29 -2.43 -5.61
C VAL A 39 -1.07 -3.62 -4.71
N LEU A 40 0.19 -3.91 -4.40
CA LEU A 40 0.61 -4.85 -3.36
C LEU A 40 1.56 -4.13 -2.42
N VAL A 41 1.35 -4.27 -1.11
CA VAL A 41 2.18 -3.67 -0.08
C VAL A 41 2.77 -4.72 0.84
N GLN A 42 3.96 -4.44 1.36
CA GLN A 42 4.49 -5.05 2.57
C GLN A 42 4.53 -3.98 3.67
N ALA A 43 3.49 -3.93 4.49
CA ALA A 43 3.29 -2.89 5.48
C ALA A 43 4.02 -3.21 6.79
N ASN A 44 5.05 -2.41 7.10
CA ASN A 44 5.86 -2.50 8.32
C ASN A 44 6.15 -1.10 8.92
N HIS A 45 5.25 -0.12 8.76
CA HIS A 45 5.53 1.30 9.02
C HIS A 45 4.47 1.95 9.94
N GLY A 46 4.69 3.22 10.30
CA GLY A 46 3.74 4.01 11.06
C GLY A 46 3.81 3.78 12.57
N SER A 47 3.32 4.76 13.34
CA SER A 47 3.15 4.69 14.79
C SER A 47 1.67 4.62 15.15
N ARG A 48 1.31 4.14 16.34
CA ARG A 48 -0.11 4.01 16.70
C ARG A 48 -0.86 5.34 16.56
N ASP A 49 -0.30 6.43 17.07
CA ASP A 49 -1.00 7.73 17.18
C ASP A 49 -1.34 8.38 15.82
N CYS A 50 -0.68 7.98 14.74
CA CYS A 50 -0.95 8.50 13.41
C CYS A 50 -1.94 7.67 12.60
N LEU A 51 -2.28 6.44 13.02
CA LEU A 51 -3.19 5.56 12.28
C LEU A 51 -4.55 6.23 12.04
N GLY A 52 -4.82 6.52 10.77
CA GLY A 52 -6.09 6.95 10.24
C GLY A 52 -6.71 5.90 9.32
N ILE A 53 -8.02 5.67 9.46
CA ILE A 53 -8.78 4.80 8.54
C ILE A 53 -10.05 5.56 8.16
N SER A 54 -10.28 5.78 6.86
CA SER A 54 -11.43 6.54 6.34
C SER A 54 -11.57 7.95 6.94
N GLY A 55 -10.43 8.57 7.26
CA GLY A 55 -10.34 9.88 7.93
C GLY A 55 -10.60 9.86 9.44
N VAL A 56 -10.87 8.70 10.03
CA VAL A 56 -11.10 8.53 11.48
C VAL A 56 -9.76 8.29 12.18
N PRO A 57 -9.44 8.97 13.30
CA PRO A 57 -8.17 8.82 14.01
C PRO A 57 -8.14 7.54 14.87
N VAL A 58 -8.34 6.37 14.26
CA VAL A 58 -8.45 5.05 14.90
C VAL A 58 -7.32 4.79 15.89
N GLY A 59 -6.09 5.15 15.53
CA GLY A 59 -4.92 4.98 16.38
C GLY A 59 -5.02 5.65 17.75
N ARG A 60 -5.67 6.81 17.83
CA ARG A 60 -5.87 7.54 19.08
C ARG A 60 -6.96 6.92 19.97
N GLU A 61 -7.82 6.09 19.38
CA GLU A 61 -8.93 5.42 20.07
C GLU A 61 -8.59 3.98 20.49
N MET A 62 -7.50 3.42 19.97
CA MET A 62 -6.99 2.08 20.31
C MET A 62 -5.52 2.20 20.74
N ARG A 63 -5.25 2.49 22.02
CA ARG A 63 -3.89 2.79 22.55
C ARG A 63 -3.27 1.66 23.37
N GLU A 64 -3.97 0.55 23.49
CA GLU A 64 -3.51 -0.66 24.17
C GLU A 64 -2.38 -1.37 23.40
N ASP A 65 -1.57 -2.14 24.14
CA ASP A 65 -0.55 -3.05 23.61
C ASP A 65 0.48 -2.42 22.63
N LEU A 66 0.95 -1.21 22.93
CA LEU A 66 1.99 -0.55 22.15
C LEU A 66 3.28 -1.38 22.09
N VAL A 67 3.93 -1.37 20.92
CA VAL A 67 5.03 -2.27 20.58
C VAL A 67 6.37 -1.53 20.54
N HIS A 68 6.39 -0.30 20.03
CA HIS A 68 7.63 0.44 19.82
C HIS A 68 7.56 1.83 20.44
N PRO A 69 8.65 2.32 21.06
CA PRO A 69 8.68 3.68 21.58
C PRO A 69 8.81 4.74 20.48
N ARG A 70 9.23 4.34 19.26
CA ARG A 70 9.47 5.20 18.09
C ARG A 70 9.25 4.39 16.82
N GLU A 71 8.95 5.08 15.71
CA GLU A 71 8.84 4.44 14.40
C GLU A 71 10.22 4.00 13.89
N THR A 72 10.35 2.71 13.54
CA THR A 72 11.57 2.10 12.98
C THR A 72 11.25 1.22 11.77
N GLY A 73 10.20 1.59 11.04
CA GLY A 73 9.51 0.73 10.11
C GLY A 73 10.06 0.73 8.69
N SER A 74 9.24 0.24 7.78
CA SER A 74 9.43 0.37 6.33
C SER A 74 8.13 0.05 5.60
N ILE A 75 8.02 0.47 4.35
CA ILE A 75 7.00 -0.04 3.45
C ILE A 75 7.55 -0.16 2.05
N ILE A 76 7.25 -1.30 1.42
CA ILE A 76 7.40 -1.48 -0.02
C ILE A 76 6.01 -1.44 -0.62
N VAL A 77 5.81 -0.56 -1.60
CA VAL A 77 4.59 -0.47 -2.39
C VAL A 77 4.93 -0.81 -3.84
N VAL A 78 4.22 -1.81 -4.38
CA VAL A 78 4.33 -2.21 -5.78
C VAL A 78 3.02 -1.88 -6.48
N ILE A 79 3.08 -1.09 -7.54
CA ILE A 79 1.96 -0.64 -8.35
C ILE A 79 2.08 -1.27 -9.73
N ALA A 80 1.07 -2.02 -10.15
CA ALA A 80 1.01 -2.65 -11.46
C ALA A 80 -0.15 -2.07 -12.26
N THR A 81 0.02 -1.89 -13.57
CA THR A 81 -1.07 -1.50 -14.47
C THR A 81 -0.96 -2.17 -15.82
N ASP A 82 -2.08 -2.44 -16.47
CA ASP A 82 -2.14 -2.85 -17.88
C ASP A 82 -2.25 -1.68 -18.86
N ALA A 83 -2.27 -0.45 -18.37
CA ALA A 83 -2.25 0.76 -19.20
C ALA A 83 -0.87 0.98 -19.84
N PRO A 84 -0.79 1.43 -21.11
CA PRO A 84 0.45 1.71 -21.81
C PRO A 84 1.12 2.98 -21.26
N LEU A 85 1.87 2.82 -20.17
CA LEU A 85 2.62 3.88 -19.53
C LEU A 85 4.12 3.69 -19.77
N LEU A 86 4.80 4.77 -20.15
CA LEU A 86 6.25 4.79 -20.31
C LEU A 86 6.97 5.04 -18.97
N PRO A 87 8.29 4.76 -18.87
CA PRO A 87 9.02 4.86 -17.60
C PRO A 87 8.84 6.17 -16.84
N HIS A 88 8.85 7.31 -17.52
CA HIS A 88 8.65 8.62 -16.88
C HIS A 88 7.22 8.84 -16.34
N GLN A 89 6.21 8.20 -16.93
CA GLN A 89 4.83 8.21 -16.41
C GLN A 89 4.71 7.27 -15.21
N LEU A 90 5.40 6.13 -15.24
CA LEU A 90 5.49 5.18 -14.14
C LEU A 90 6.21 5.79 -12.92
N ASP A 91 7.28 6.56 -13.11
CA ASP A 91 7.93 7.31 -12.03
C ASP A 91 6.97 8.29 -11.34
N ARG A 92 6.13 8.98 -12.13
CA ARG A 92 5.10 9.87 -11.58
C ARG A 92 4.00 9.09 -10.84
N LEU A 93 3.63 7.91 -11.35
CA LEU A 93 2.65 7.02 -10.73
C LEU A 93 3.17 6.44 -9.41
N ALA A 94 4.43 5.97 -9.36
CA ALA A 94 5.07 5.42 -8.17
C ALA A 94 5.04 6.43 -7.00
N ARG A 95 5.30 7.71 -7.29
CA ARG A 95 5.20 8.80 -6.29
C ARG A 95 3.81 8.94 -5.67
N ARG A 96 2.74 8.42 -6.28
CA ARG A 96 1.38 8.47 -5.69
C ARG A 96 1.19 7.47 -4.57
N GLY A 97 2.06 6.45 -4.48
CA GLY A 97 2.08 5.56 -3.32
C GLY A 97 2.34 6.32 -2.01
N SER A 98 3.15 7.39 -2.03
CA SER A 98 3.42 8.20 -0.82
C SER A 98 2.17 8.93 -0.33
N VAL A 99 1.34 9.44 -1.24
CA VAL A 99 0.05 10.05 -0.88
C VAL A 99 -0.92 9.00 -0.33
N GLY A 100 -0.91 7.79 -0.90
CA GLY A 100 -1.70 6.65 -0.42
C GLY A 100 -1.41 6.29 1.03
N ILE A 101 -0.14 6.04 1.37
CA ILE A 101 0.24 5.73 2.76
C ILE A 101 -0.02 6.93 3.70
N GLY A 102 0.15 8.16 3.20
CA GLY A 102 -0.13 9.38 3.95
C GLY A 102 -1.59 9.54 4.34
N ARG A 103 -2.54 8.95 3.60
CA ARG A 103 -3.96 8.93 3.97
C ARG A 103 -4.25 8.04 5.19
N ASN A 104 -3.41 7.04 5.44
CA ASN A 104 -3.43 6.29 6.70
C ASN A 104 -2.64 6.97 7.83
N GLY A 105 -2.07 8.15 7.55
CA GLY A 105 -1.64 9.13 8.53
C GLY A 105 -0.14 9.18 8.82
N THR A 106 0.68 8.26 8.29
CA THR A 106 2.13 8.38 8.40
C THR A 106 2.67 9.64 7.73
N SER A 107 3.72 10.23 8.31
CA SER A 107 4.49 11.33 7.72
C SER A 107 5.76 10.86 7.02
N GLY A 108 6.05 9.55 7.00
CA GLY A 108 7.31 8.98 6.53
C GLY A 108 8.44 9.22 7.54
N GLY A 109 8.49 8.43 8.62
CA GLY A 109 9.46 8.62 9.68
C GLY A 109 10.90 8.52 9.21
N HIS A 110 11.82 9.18 9.92
CA HIS A 110 13.25 9.22 9.58
C HIS A 110 13.88 7.82 9.42
N SER A 111 13.45 6.86 10.25
CA SER A 111 13.93 5.48 10.22
C SER A 111 13.09 4.57 9.31
N SER A 112 12.10 5.12 8.58
CA SER A 112 11.25 4.35 7.69
C SER A 112 11.85 4.27 6.29
N GLY A 113 12.12 3.04 5.84
CA GLY A 113 12.51 2.77 4.45
C GLY A 113 11.29 2.68 3.55
N ASP A 114 10.83 3.81 3.02
CA ASP A 114 9.61 3.89 2.19
C ASP A 114 9.97 3.90 0.70
N ILE A 115 9.68 2.80 0.00
CA ILE A 115 10.05 2.59 -1.40
C ILE A 115 8.82 2.24 -2.23
N PHE A 116 8.71 2.87 -3.40
CA PHE A 116 7.58 2.73 -4.31
C PHE A 116 8.08 2.32 -5.70
N LEU A 117 7.51 1.27 -6.26
CA LEU A 117 7.80 0.79 -7.61
C LEU A 117 6.50 0.76 -8.40
N ALA A 118 6.51 1.30 -9.62
CA ALA A 118 5.40 1.16 -10.56
C ALA A 118 5.88 0.51 -11.86
N PHE A 119 5.09 -0.41 -12.41
CA PHE A 119 5.36 -1.01 -13.72
C PHE A 119 4.09 -1.18 -14.54
N SER A 120 4.27 -1.23 -15.87
CA SER A 120 3.21 -1.51 -16.83
C SER A 120 3.43 -2.87 -17.49
N THR A 121 2.36 -3.61 -17.78
CA THR A 121 2.39 -4.86 -18.55
C THR A 121 2.06 -4.66 -20.04
N ALA A 122 1.81 -3.42 -20.47
CA ALA A 122 1.16 -3.13 -21.76
C ALA A 122 2.07 -3.18 -23.00
N ASN A 123 3.36 -2.89 -22.84
CA ASN A 123 4.32 -2.78 -23.95
C ASN A 123 5.12 -4.07 -24.20
N GLY A 124 4.65 -5.21 -23.69
CA GLY A 124 5.10 -6.55 -24.05
C GLY A 124 6.52 -6.91 -23.55
N PRO A 125 6.76 -8.17 -23.19
CA PRO A 125 8.08 -8.65 -22.79
C PRO A 125 8.82 -9.23 -23.99
N ASP A 126 9.00 -8.47 -25.08
CA ASP A 126 9.96 -8.93 -26.08
C ASP A 126 11.30 -9.08 -25.36
N TYR A 127 11.84 -10.31 -25.35
CA TYR A 127 13.16 -10.56 -24.76
C TYR A 127 14.10 -9.49 -25.33
N PRO A 128 14.87 -8.77 -24.51
CA PRO A 128 15.74 -7.69 -24.99
C PRO A 128 16.65 -8.13 -26.14
N TRP A 129 16.96 -9.43 -26.18
CA TRP A 129 17.79 -10.11 -27.17
C TRP A 129 17.11 -10.39 -28.53
N HIS A 130 15.79 -10.24 -28.61
CA HIS A 130 14.97 -10.44 -29.82
C HIS A 130 14.22 -9.18 -30.23
N ALA A 131 14.38 -8.08 -29.50
CA ALA A 131 13.79 -6.81 -29.85
C ALA A 131 14.47 -6.24 -31.11
N PRO A 132 13.70 -5.62 -32.04
CA PRO A 132 14.29 -4.91 -33.17
C PRO A 132 15.04 -3.65 -32.70
N ASP A 133 16.04 -3.20 -33.47
CA ASP A 133 16.80 -1.97 -33.20
C ASP A 133 15.92 -0.73 -33.06
N VAL A 134 14.76 -0.74 -33.73
CA VAL A 134 13.74 0.32 -33.66
C VAL A 134 12.42 -0.30 -33.21
N MET A 135 11.92 0.17 -32.08
CA MET A 135 10.68 -0.32 -31.47
C MET A 135 9.56 0.73 -31.58
N ALA A 136 8.33 0.26 -31.79
CA ALA A 136 7.12 1.08 -31.67
C ALA A 136 6.48 0.81 -30.29
N LEU A 137 6.33 1.86 -29.49
CA LEU A 137 5.73 1.76 -28.15
C LEU A 137 4.36 2.45 -28.13
N ARG A 138 3.44 1.92 -27.32
CA ARG A 138 2.20 2.59 -26.99
C ARG A 138 2.40 3.44 -25.74
N MET A 139 1.80 4.63 -25.75
CA MET A 139 1.81 5.56 -24.64
C MET A 139 0.44 6.21 -24.54
N LEU A 140 -0.14 6.17 -23.34
CA LEU A 140 -1.34 6.94 -23.03
C LEU A 140 -0.98 8.43 -22.89
N ALA A 141 -1.84 9.31 -23.42
CA ALA A 141 -1.63 10.75 -23.25
C ALA A 141 -1.65 11.15 -21.77
N ASP A 142 -0.75 12.06 -21.39
CA ASP A 142 -0.57 12.50 -20.00
C ASP A 142 -1.83 13.08 -19.35
N THR A 143 -2.73 13.64 -20.15
CA THR A 143 -4.02 14.20 -19.72
C THR A 143 -4.94 13.16 -19.08
N HIS A 144 -4.68 11.86 -19.25
CA HIS A 144 -5.45 10.79 -18.63
C HIS A 144 -4.86 10.28 -17.30
N LEU A 145 -3.65 10.74 -16.91
CA LEU A 145 -2.94 10.17 -15.76
C LEU A 145 -3.56 10.49 -14.40
N ASP A 146 -4.37 11.54 -14.29
CA ASP A 146 -5.01 11.90 -13.02
C ASP A 146 -5.98 10.80 -12.53
N ALA A 147 -6.60 10.07 -13.45
CA ALA A 147 -7.43 8.91 -13.13
C ALA A 147 -6.60 7.78 -12.50
N PHE A 148 -5.41 7.50 -13.07
CA PHE A 148 -4.46 6.53 -12.52
C PHE A 148 -3.85 6.98 -11.20
N TYR A 149 -3.59 8.28 -11.02
CA TYR A 149 -3.09 8.81 -9.76
C TYR A 149 -4.10 8.62 -8.64
N THR A 150 -5.36 8.93 -8.90
CA THR A 150 -6.45 8.72 -7.95
C THR A 150 -6.59 7.23 -7.61
N ALA A 151 -6.58 6.36 -8.63
CA ALA A 151 -6.63 4.91 -8.44
C ALA A 151 -5.44 4.38 -7.61
N ALA A 152 -4.22 4.84 -7.88
CA ALA A 152 -3.03 4.45 -7.14
C ALA A 152 -3.10 4.86 -5.66
N VAL A 153 -3.55 6.08 -5.37
CA VAL A 153 -3.73 6.56 -3.99
C VAL A 153 -4.75 5.70 -3.26
N GLN A 154 -5.93 5.48 -3.84
CA GLN A 154 -6.99 4.70 -3.23
C GLN A 154 -6.60 3.23 -3.02
N ALA A 155 -5.98 2.59 -4.02
CA ALA A 155 -5.56 1.20 -3.92
C ALA A 155 -4.41 1.03 -2.92
N THR A 156 -3.51 2.01 -2.80
CA THR A 156 -2.45 1.96 -1.77
C THR A 156 -3.03 2.11 -0.37
N GLU A 157 -3.92 3.08 -0.15
CA GLU A 157 -4.63 3.30 1.10
C GLU A 157 -5.39 2.03 1.55
N GLU A 158 -6.14 1.41 0.64
CA GLU A 158 -6.87 0.17 0.93
C GLU A 158 -5.93 -1.02 1.17
N ALA A 159 -4.87 -1.19 0.37
CA ALA A 159 -3.94 -2.30 0.52
C ALA A 159 -3.23 -2.30 1.89
N VAL A 160 -2.91 -1.13 2.44
CA VAL A 160 -2.36 -1.01 3.81
C VAL A 160 -3.38 -1.48 4.84
N VAL A 161 -4.64 -1.05 4.72
CA VAL A 161 -5.71 -1.50 5.62
C VAL A 161 -5.95 -3.00 5.50
N ASN A 162 -6.02 -3.53 4.28
CA ASN A 162 -6.21 -4.97 4.03
C ASN A 162 -5.07 -5.80 4.65
N ALA A 163 -3.82 -5.31 4.60
CA ALA A 163 -2.70 -5.98 5.28
C ALA A 163 -2.93 -6.11 6.79
N MET A 164 -3.49 -5.08 7.43
CA MET A 164 -3.76 -5.07 8.88
C MET A 164 -4.99 -5.91 9.26
N ILE A 165 -6.05 -5.90 8.43
CA ILE A 165 -7.27 -6.67 8.66
C ILE A 165 -7.04 -8.17 8.43
N ALA A 166 -6.23 -8.55 7.44
CA ALA A 166 -5.90 -9.94 7.18
C ALA A 166 -4.86 -10.51 8.16
N ALA A 167 -4.20 -9.66 8.94
CA ALA A 167 -3.16 -10.06 9.85
C ALA A 167 -3.72 -10.75 11.11
N GLU A 168 -2.92 -11.67 11.66
CA GLU A 168 -3.25 -12.37 12.91
C GLU A 168 -2.25 -12.05 14.01
N THR A 169 -2.73 -11.99 15.26
CA THR A 169 -1.87 -11.83 16.43
C THR A 169 -0.76 -12.89 16.46
N ARG A 170 0.49 -12.47 16.66
CA ARG A 170 1.64 -13.36 16.76
C ARG A 170 2.64 -12.86 17.81
N VAL A 171 3.43 -13.79 18.33
CA VAL A 171 4.63 -13.46 19.11
C VAL A 171 5.73 -13.07 18.12
N ALA A 172 6.31 -11.89 18.31
CA ALA A 172 7.36 -11.37 17.45
C ALA A 172 8.72 -12.03 17.77
N VAL A 173 9.49 -12.25 16.70
CA VAL A 173 10.92 -12.60 16.81
C VAL A 173 11.73 -11.35 17.18
N LYS A 174 11.34 -10.18 16.67
CA LYS A 174 11.87 -8.87 17.04
C LYS A 174 10.73 -7.86 17.11
N PRO A 175 10.52 -7.15 18.23
CA PRO A 175 11.19 -7.35 19.52
C PRO A 175 10.86 -8.72 20.12
N GLU A 176 11.89 -9.41 20.64
CA GLU A 176 11.79 -10.82 21.03
C GLU A 176 10.74 -11.05 22.13
N GLY A 177 9.89 -12.05 21.91
CA GLY A 177 8.90 -12.49 22.90
C GLY A 177 7.69 -11.57 23.07
N ARG A 178 7.64 -10.43 22.35
CA ARG A 178 6.52 -9.50 22.44
C ARG A 178 5.32 -10.00 21.65
N VAL A 179 4.14 -10.01 22.26
CA VAL A 179 2.88 -10.27 21.55
C VAL A 179 2.50 -9.02 20.76
N VAL A 180 2.41 -9.14 19.44
CA VAL A 180 1.93 -8.09 18.55
C VAL A 180 0.52 -8.44 18.13
N ARG A 181 -0.45 -7.62 18.57
CA ARG A 181 -1.86 -7.88 18.29
C ARG A 181 -2.24 -7.49 16.88
N ALA A 182 -3.08 -8.30 16.24
CA ALA A 182 -3.89 -7.83 15.13
C ALA A 182 -4.83 -6.71 15.61
N ILE A 183 -5.25 -5.84 14.69
CA ILE A 183 -6.27 -4.84 15.01
C ILE A 183 -7.58 -5.56 15.35
N ASP A 184 -8.24 -5.15 16.43
CA ASP A 184 -9.52 -5.74 16.82
C ASP A 184 -10.63 -5.26 15.87
N HIS A 185 -11.26 -6.19 15.15
CA HIS A 185 -12.23 -5.86 14.11
C HIS A 185 -13.54 -5.28 14.66
N ASP A 186 -14.03 -5.79 15.79
CA ASP A 186 -15.26 -5.32 16.38
C ASP A 186 -15.06 -3.91 16.94
N ARG A 187 -13.93 -3.69 17.61
CA ARG A 187 -13.55 -2.37 18.11
C ARG A 187 -13.35 -1.35 16.98
N LEU A 188 -12.71 -1.76 15.89
CA LEU A 188 -12.58 -0.91 14.71
C LEU A 188 -13.94 -0.49 14.16
N ARG A 189 -14.87 -1.43 14.02
CA ARG A 189 -16.24 -1.15 13.54
C ARG A 189 -17.00 -0.21 14.48
N GLU A 190 -16.88 -0.40 15.79
CA GLU A 190 -17.46 0.51 16.78
C GLU A 190 -16.93 1.94 16.62
N ILE A 191 -15.61 2.08 16.47
CA ILE A 191 -14.96 3.37 16.29
C ILE A 191 -15.47 4.04 15.00
N LEU A 192 -15.45 3.34 13.87
CA LEU A 192 -15.93 3.89 12.59
C LEU A 192 -17.40 4.32 12.67
N ALA A 193 -18.26 3.50 13.29
CA ALA A 193 -19.67 3.81 13.48
C ALA A 193 -19.89 5.09 14.30
N ARG A 194 -19.09 5.34 15.36
CA ARG A 194 -19.15 6.59 16.14
C ARG A 194 -18.83 7.84 15.31
N HIS A 195 -18.10 7.70 14.20
CA HIS A 195 -17.73 8.77 13.28
C HIS A 195 -18.59 8.81 12.00
N ASN A 196 -19.68 8.04 11.94
CA ASN A 196 -20.53 7.90 10.76
C ASN A 196 -19.73 7.45 9.53
N ARG A 197 -18.93 6.40 9.70
CA ARG A 197 -18.16 5.72 8.66
C ARG A 197 -18.46 4.23 8.67
#